data_AF-E9NSM8-F1
#
_entry.id   AF-E9NSM8-F1
#
_cell.length_a   1.000
_cell.length_b   1.000
_cell.length_c   1.000
_cell.angle_alpha   90.00
_cell.angle_beta   90.00
_cell.angle_gamma   90.00
#
_symmetry.space_group_name_H-M   'P 1'
#
loop_
_entity.id
_entity.type
_entity.pdbx_description
1 polymer ?
#
loop_
_entity_poly.entity_id
_entity_poly.type
_entity_poly.pdbx_seq_one_letter_code
_entity_poly.pdbx_strand_id
1 'polypeptide(L)'
;MLKKTFLAGLAVFGLAFTDSYAGLSDDDYIEAAWMTTRFYGAQRSGQGPNWVLDGTNNPTSFTGDKYNGKDVSGGWFDCGDHVMYGQTQGYSSYVLAVSFAEFTKGFYDLYTGDYTDYKSSKDYTRKGGKSNDVRDLLEELRYEADFWVKAAIDENNFVTVKGDGNSDHNKWVTAGAMTKLGSGDGGEPRYIKGNADDAYTPGMAAAMLAVMARIDPDESAREKYLKAAKTAFAYAKKHKGVTNSQGFYESSWWNNIWEDGPFLAATELYRTTKDESYKSEAQKYWDKIDFSKNSYSRFSYSDASPLSYILGEFVFGFNPRGDYAGVQNYLDKMYQNQTDSKGIFNKETGGPGKFSTRTPAGGAFLYALYSKFAKDDSYDADIEKNIAYLLGDNSNKKSYVVGFNRNGANAPTHPHHRGYYANEDPGRDVNGAPNPPEKNKLLGGMIAGDFTSGSHSNSTAQWQVNEVCLDLNAPLVGALGYILSKKAPVEKVASDVEEPEEKKPEEEEESIIGGRILNTKAFSLVRNTSSITVSSATNTPFAVQVFGINGKIEQEMISDGHSLNIGIQNKGLKIIKVSSKDITKTFKVNGI
;
A
#
# COMPACT_ATOMS: atom_id res chain seq x y z
N MET A 1 15.49 -75.77 -34.72
CA MET A 1 14.37 -75.36 -33.85
C MET A 1 14.90 -74.37 -32.81
N LEU A 2 14.65 -73.07 -33.03
CA LEU A 2 14.99 -71.98 -32.10
C LEU A 2 14.06 -72.03 -30.89
N LYS A 3 14.60 -72.06 -29.66
CA LYS A 3 13.84 -71.69 -28.46
C LYS A 3 14.19 -70.25 -28.09
N LYS A 4 13.20 -69.38 -28.30
CA LYS A 4 13.22 -67.94 -28.00
C LYS A 4 13.12 -67.73 -26.49
N THR A 5 14.08 -67.00 -25.95
CA THR A 5 14.00 -66.26 -24.68
C THR A 5 12.95 -65.16 -24.79
N PHE A 6 12.02 -65.09 -23.85
CA PHE A 6 11.12 -63.94 -23.65
C PHE A 6 11.50 -63.30 -22.31
N LEU A 7 12.25 -62.20 -22.35
CA LEU A 7 12.35 -61.27 -21.22
C LEU A 7 11.12 -60.37 -21.27
N ALA A 8 10.25 -60.46 -20.28
CA ALA A 8 9.24 -59.45 -20.02
C ALA A 8 9.92 -58.30 -19.25
N GLY A 9 10.32 -57.25 -19.98
CA GLY A 9 10.69 -55.97 -19.38
C GLY A 9 9.41 -55.25 -18.94
N LEU A 10 9.14 -55.21 -17.64
CA LEU A 10 8.12 -54.34 -17.07
C LEU A 10 8.66 -52.91 -17.13
N ALA A 11 8.30 -52.16 -18.17
CA ALA A 11 8.53 -50.72 -18.21
C ALA A 11 7.60 -50.07 -17.17
N VAL A 12 8.13 -49.79 -15.98
CA VAL A 12 7.50 -48.87 -15.04
C VAL A 12 7.64 -47.48 -15.66
N PHE A 13 6.62 -47.04 -16.39
CA PHE A 13 6.44 -45.63 -16.67
C PHE A 13 6.20 -44.92 -15.34
N GLY A 14 7.28 -44.36 -14.79
CA GLY A 14 7.17 -43.33 -13.76
C GLY A 14 6.52 -42.11 -14.40
N LEU A 15 5.19 -42.06 -14.36
CA LEU A 15 4.46 -40.81 -14.41
C LEU A 15 4.83 -40.07 -13.13
N ALA A 16 5.91 -39.28 -13.21
CA ALA A 16 6.07 -38.17 -12.29
C ALA A 16 4.87 -37.25 -12.57
N PHE A 17 3.81 -37.41 -11.78
CA PHE A 17 2.85 -36.33 -11.59
C PHE A 17 3.67 -35.19 -10.98
N THR A 18 4.20 -34.31 -11.83
CA THR A 18 4.43 -32.95 -11.38
C THR A 18 3.03 -32.43 -11.10
N ASP A 19 2.66 -32.35 -9.82
CA ASP A 19 1.52 -31.55 -9.38
C ASP A 19 1.83 -30.08 -9.70
N SER A 20 1.88 -29.72 -10.99
CA SER A 20 1.81 -28.34 -11.45
C SER A 20 0.35 -27.93 -11.29
N TYR A 21 0.01 -27.50 -10.08
CA TYR A 21 -1.29 -26.89 -9.83
C TYR A 21 -1.43 -25.65 -10.72
N ALA A 22 -2.64 -25.40 -11.20
CA ALA A 22 -2.94 -24.16 -11.90
C ALA A 22 -2.69 -22.98 -10.96
N GLY A 23 -1.98 -21.95 -11.45
CA GLY A 23 -1.84 -20.68 -10.75
C GLY A 23 -3.19 -19.97 -10.58
N LEU A 24 -3.21 -18.86 -9.84
CA LEU A 24 -4.41 -18.04 -9.71
C LEU A 24 -4.80 -17.46 -11.08
N SER A 25 -6.09 -17.50 -11.39
CA SER A 25 -6.65 -16.90 -12.60
C SER A 25 -6.92 -15.40 -12.39
N ASP A 26 -7.16 -14.67 -13.48
CA ASP A 26 -7.56 -13.25 -13.39
C ASP A 26 -8.85 -13.08 -12.56
N ASP A 27 -9.81 -14.01 -12.67
CA ASP A 27 -11.05 -13.98 -11.87
C ASP A 27 -10.78 -14.17 -10.37
N ASP A 28 -9.75 -14.95 -10.01
CA ASP A 28 -9.34 -15.12 -8.62
C ASP A 28 -8.73 -13.82 -8.06
N TYR A 29 -7.95 -13.09 -8.85
CA TYR A 29 -7.43 -11.77 -8.46
C TYR A 29 -8.55 -10.73 -8.34
N ILE A 30 -9.53 -10.75 -9.25
CA ILE A 30 -10.71 -9.87 -9.17
C ILE A 30 -11.49 -10.15 -7.89
N GLU A 31 -11.69 -11.42 -7.53
CA GLU A 31 -12.37 -11.79 -6.29
C GLU A 31 -11.57 -11.38 -5.06
N ALA A 32 -10.25 -11.60 -5.05
CA ALA A 32 -9.38 -11.15 -3.96
C ALA A 32 -9.47 -9.63 -3.76
N ALA A 33 -9.43 -8.84 -4.83
CA ALA A 33 -9.54 -7.38 -4.77
C ALA A 33 -10.90 -6.93 -4.25
N TRP A 34 -11.98 -7.54 -4.73
CA TRP A 34 -13.33 -7.30 -4.23
C TRP A 34 -13.44 -7.57 -2.72
N MET A 35 -13.00 -8.75 -2.26
CA MET A 35 -13.04 -9.13 -0.86
C MET A 35 -12.23 -8.17 0.01
N THR A 36 -10.97 -7.95 -0.33
CA THR A 36 -10.01 -7.17 0.48
C THR A 36 -10.35 -5.68 0.51
N THR A 37 -11.02 -5.13 -0.50
CA THR A 37 -11.58 -3.76 -0.48
C THR A 37 -12.78 -3.68 0.46
N ARG A 38 -13.70 -4.64 0.37
CA ARG A 38 -14.91 -4.71 1.22
C ARG A 38 -14.61 -4.85 2.71
N PHE A 39 -13.44 -5.38 3.08
CA PHE A 39 -12.98 -5.46 4.47
C PHE A 39 -13.07 -4.11 5.19
N TYR A 40 -12.72 -3.00 4.54
CA TYR A 40 -12.78 -1.66 5.16
C TYR A 40 -14.19 -1.25 5.59
N GLY A 41 -15.22 -1.76 4.90
CA GLY A 41 -16.62 -1.59 5.29
C GLY A 41 -16.98 -2.21 6.65
N ALA A 42 -16.28 -3.26 7.08
CA ALA A 42 -16.45 -3.85 8.41
C ALA A 42 -15.80 -3.03 9.51
N GLN A 43 -14.78 -2.24 9.16
CA GLN A 43 -14.05 -1.41 10.11
C GLN A 43 -14.78 -0.09 10.40
N ARG A 44 -15.83 0.27 9.64
CA ARG A 44 -16.52 1.56 9.79
C ARG A 44 -17.15 1.74 11.19
N SER A 45 -16.71 2.77 11.90
CA SER A 45 -17.30 3.32 13.12
C SER A 45 -18.33 4.41 12.77
N GLY A 46 -19.25 4.75 13.68
CA GLY A 46 -20.19 5.85 13.51
C GLY A 46 -21.57 5.42 13.02
N GLN A 47 -22.22 6.33 12.27
CA GLN A 47 -23.55 6.14 11.69
C GLN A 47 -23.55 5.31 10.39
N GLY A 48 -22.39 5.22 9.74
CA GLY A 48 -22.27 4.66 8.42
C GLY A 48 -22.63 3.19 8.34
N PRO A 49 -22.93 2.71 7.12
CA PRO A 49 -23.26 1.32 6.93
C PRO A 49 -22.02 0.48 7.21
N ASN A 50 -22.08 -0.27 8.30
CA ASN A 50 -21.12 -1.29 8.66
C ASN A 50 -21.79 -2.66 8.46
N TRP A 51 -21.30 -3.44 7.51
CA TRP A 51 -21.95 -4.68 7.11
C TRP A 51 -21.80 -5.83 8.13
N VAL A 52 -20.85 -5.76 9.09
CA VAL A 52 -20.81 -6.71 10.22
C VAL A 52 -21.77 -6.34 11.34
N LEU A 53 -22.14 -5.06 11.48
CA LEU A 53 -23.12 -4.60 12.48
C LEU A 53 -24.56 -4.66 11.97
N ASP A 54 -24.76 -4.77 10.66
CA ASP A 54 -26.09 -4.93 10.07
C ASP A 54 -26.85 -6.06 10.79
N GLY A 55 -28.16 -5.88 11.02
CA GLY A 55 -29.03 -6.87 11.68
C GLY A 55 -28.68 -7.25 13.12
N THR A 56 -27.69 -6.61 13.76
CA THR A 56 -27.49 -6.68 15.22
C THR A 56 -28.51 -5.78 15.93
N ASN A 57 -28.55 -5.87 17.27
CA ASN A 57 -29.38 -4.97 18.08
C ASN A 57 -28.92 -3.50 18.02
N ASN A 58 -27.65 -3.28 17.65
CA ASN A 58 -27.00 -1.98 17.65
C ASN A 58 -26.22 -1.80 16.33
N PRO A 59 -26.89 -1.41 15.23
CA PRO A 59 -26.28 -1.38 13.89
C PRO A 59 -25.33 -0.20 13.65
N THR A 60 -25.18 0.70 14.63
CA THR A 60 -24.28 1.86 14.60
C THR A 60 -23.38 1.84 15.83
N SER A 61 -22.29 2.61 15.82
CA SER A 61 -21.32 2.63 16.92
C SER A 61 -20.77 4.04 17.17
N PHE A 62 -20.53 4.39 18.43
CA PHE A 62 -19.80 5.61 18.85
C PHE A 62 -20.23 6.92 18.17
N THR A 63 -21.53 7.06 17.92
CA THR A 63 -22.11 8.22 17.23
C THR A 63 -22.03 9.51 18.06
N GLY A 64 -21.72 9.41 19.36
CA GLY A 64 -21.57 10.51 20.29
C GLY A 64 -20.13 11.04 20.43
N ASP A 65 -19.16 10.49 19.71
CA ASP A 65 -17.74 10.89 19.79
C ASP A 65 -17.57 12.40 19.54
N LYS A 66 -17.09 13.12 20.57
CA LYS A 66 -16.87 14.57 20.53
C LYS A 66 -15.53 14.95 21.16
N TYR A 67 -14.81 15.86 20.52
CA TYR A 67 -13.59 16.47 21.04
C TYR A 67 -13.71 17.99 21.00
N ASN A 68 -13.49 18.67 22.14
CA ASN A 68 -13.69 20.12 22.27
C ASN A 68 -15.05 20.62 21.75
N GLY A 69 -16.10 19.82 21.96
CA GLY A 69 -17.47 20.11 21.51
C GLY A 69 -17.72 19.92 20.01
N LYS A 70 -16.73 19.48 19.23
CA LYS A 70 -16.84 19.14 17.81
C LYS A 70 -17.15 17.65 17.62
N ASP A 71 -17.97 17.34 16.63
CA ASP A 71 -18.20 15.95 16.20
C ASP A 71 -16.93 15.37 15.59
N VAL A 72 -16.49 14.23 16.12
CA VAL A 72 -15.36 13.45 15.60
C VAL A 72 -15.72 11.96 15.44
N SER A 73 -17.01 11.66 15.32
CA SER A 73 -17.55 10.33 15.00
C SER A 73 -17.27 9.93 13.54
N GLY A 74 -17.25 8.62 13.27
CA GLY A 74 -16.91 8.05 11.97
C GLY A 74 -15.51 7.43 11.94
N GLY A 75 -15.05 7.06 10.75
CA GLY A 75 -13.74 6.49 10.44
C GLY A 75 -13.65 4.98 10.66
N TRP A 76 -12.45 4.42 10.57
CA TRP A 76 -12.21 2.97 10.71
C TRP A 76 -11.60 2.54 12.05
N PHE A 77 -12.10 1.45 12.63
CA PHE A 77 -11.43 0.71 13.69
C PHE A 77 -10.11 0.10 13.20
N ASP A 78 -9.13 0.02 14.09
CA ASP A 78 -7.76 -0.38 13.77
C ASP A 78 -7.64 -1.85 13.34
N CYS A 79 -8.08 -2.77 14.21
CA CYS A 79 -7.98 -4.21 14.00
C CYS A 79 -9.29 -4.93 14.36
N GLY A 80 -9.22 -6.01 15.14
CA GLY A 80 -10.39 -6.68 15.70
C GLY A 80 -11.01 -6.02 16.93
N ASP A 81 -10.46 -4.91 17.38
CA ASP A 81 -10.91 -4.06 18.49
C ASP A 81 -11.76 -2.88 17.98
N HIS A 82 -12.18 -1.99 18.90
CA HIS A 82 -12.95 -0.79 18.51
C HIS A 82 -12.20 0.51 18.73
N VAL A 83 -10.90 0.46 19.02
CA VAL A 83 -10.07 1.66 19.11
C VAL A 83 -9.72 2.15 17.71
N MET A 84 -9.58 3.45 17.58
CA MET A 84 -9.13 4.11 16.37
C MET A 84 -7.79 4.76 16.65
N TYR A 85 -6.72 4.12 16.18
CA TYR A 85 -5.35 4.62 16.29
C TYR A 85 -5.00 5.36 15.01
N GLY A 86 -4.83 6.68 15.09
CA GLY A 86 -4.56 7.50 13.92
C GLY A 86 -3.26 7.13 13.20
N GLN A 87 -2.30 6.53 13.90
CA GLN A 87 -1.06 6.05 13.32
C GLN A 87 -1.28 5.03 12.19
N THR A 88 -2.08 3.99 12.44
CA THR A 88 -2.38 2.94 11.45
C THR A 88 -3.45 3.37 10.47
N GLN A 89 -4.46 4.12 10.92
CA GLN A 89 -5.47 4.67 10.03
C GLN A 89 -4.86 5.62 8.99
N GLY A 90 -3.98 6.54 9.43
CA GLY A 90 -3.34 7.51 8.56
C GLY A 90 -2.47 6.81 7.52
N TYR A 91 -1.65 5.85 7.96
CA TYR A 91 -0.86 5.00 7.07
C TYR A 91 -1.74 4.26 6.04
N SER A 92 -2.74 3.53 6.51
CA SER A 92 -3.54 2.64 5.66
C SER A 92 -4.36 3.43 4.65
N SER A 93 -5.01 4.52 5.11
CA SER A 93 -5.83 5.36 4.24
C SER A 93 -5.00 6.10 3.19
N TYR A 94 -3.77 6.52 3.52
CA TYR A 94 -2.87 7.10 2.52
C TYR A 94 -2.40 6.06 1.50
N VAL A 95 -1.98 4.86 1.94
CA VAL A 95 -1.58 3.76 1.04
C VAL A 95 -2.69 3.41 0.07
N LEU A 96 -3.93 3.30 0.54
CA LEU A 96 -5.10 3.05 -0.32
C LEU A 96 -5.37 4.21 -1.29
N ALA A 97 -5.28 5.46 -0.81
CA ALA A 97 -5.56 6.63 -1.64
C ALA A 97 -4.53 6.76 -2.78
N VAL A 98 -3.23 6.60 -2.49
CA VAL A 98 -2.21 6.61 -3.54
C VAL A 98 -2.35 5.41 -4.46
N SER A 99 -2.70 4.23 -3.93
CA SER A 99 -2.98 3.05 -4.77
C SER A 99 -4.10 3.34 -5.77
N PHE A 100 -5.22 3.90 -5.29
CA PHE A 100 -6.32 4.29 -6.15
C PHE A 100 -5.87 5.28 -7.21
N ALA A 101 -5.12 6.32 -6.82
CA ALA A 101 -4.64 7.35 -7.74
C ALA A 101 -3.69 6.81 -8.83
N GLU A 102 -2.80 5.87 -8.49
CA GLU A 102 -1.80 5.37 -9.45
C GLU A 102 -2.28 4.17 -10.29
N PHE A 103 -3.25 3.40 -9.77
CA PHE A 103 -3.74 2.14 -10.34
C PHE A 103 -5.25 2.12 -10.56
N THR A 104 -5.89 3.26 -10.82
CA THR A 104 -7.35 3.44 -10.92
C THR A 104 -8.05 2.32 -11.69
N LYS A 105 -7.49 1.95 -12.87
CA LYS A 105 -8.07 0.91 -13.75
C LYS A 105 -8.14 -0.48 -13.13
N GLY A 106 -7.39 -0.75 -12.06
CA GLY A 106 -7.43 -2.03 -11.36
C GLY A 106 -8.49 -2.14 -10.27
N PHE A 107 -9.17 -1.06 -9.89
CA PHE A 107 -10.21 -1.07 -8.86
C PHE A 107 -11.60 -1.17 -9.48
N TYR A 108 -12.48 -2.03 -9.00
CA TYR A 108 -13.74 -2.30 -9.67
C TYR A 108 -14.90 -1.52 -9.04
N ASP A 109 -16.05 -1.50 -9.72
CA ASP A 109 -17.35 -1.04 -9.23
C ASP A 109 -18.29 -2.25 -9.25
N LEU A 110 -18.37 -2.93 -8.11
CA LEU A 110 -19.10 -4.19 -7.94
C LEU A 110 -20.14 -4.10 -6.84
N TYR A 111 -20.13 -3.05 -6.02
CA TYR A 111 -21.11 -2.89 -4.96
C TYR A 111 -21.41 -1.44 -4.58
N THR A 112 -22.56 -1.23 -3.94
CA THR A 112 -22.89 0.08 -3.39
C THR A 112 -22.14 0.32 -2.08
N GLY A 113 -21.55 1.50 -1.91
CA GLY A 113 -20.84 1.86 -0.66
C GLY A 113 -21.70 1.77 0.61
N ASP A 114 -23.04 1.73 0.47
CA ASP A 114 -23.97 1.54 1.57
C ASP A 114 -24.38 0.08 1.86
N TYR A 115 -23.88 -0.86 1.04
CA TYR A 115 -24.14 -2.29 1.11
C TYR A 115 -25.63 -2.68 1.01
N THR A 116 -26.49 -1.79 0.53
CA THR A 116 -27.94 -2.06 0.38
C THR A 116 -28.24 -3.10 -0.71
N ASP A 117 -27.38 -3.19 -1.71
CA ASP A 117 -27.39 -4.21 -2.76
C ASP A 117 -27.22 -5.63 -2.19
N TYR A 118 -26.23 -5.85 -1.32
CA TYR A 118 -25.99 -7.11 -0.62
C TYR A 118 -27.11 -7.49 0.31
N LYS A 119 -27.63 -6.52 1.08
CA LYS A 119 -28.78 -6.74 1.96
C LYS A 119 -30.00 -7.20 1.17
N SER A 120 -30.20 -6.61 0.00
CA SER A 120 -31.32 -6.93 -0.90
C SER A 120 -31.13 -8.28 -1.59
N SER A 121 -29.91 -8.62 -2.01
CA SER A 121 -29.61 -9.85 -2.75
C SER A 121 -29.61 -11.10 -1.87
N LYS A 122 -29.23 -10.98 -0.59
CA LYS A 122 -28.98 -12.10 0.33
C LYS A 122 -27.90 -13.07 -0.17
N ASP A 123 -27.10 -12.64 -1.14
CA ASP A 123 -25.92 -13.35 -1.65
C ASP A 123 -24.69 -12.53 -1.22
N TYR A 124 -23.90 -13.06 -0.28
CA TYR A 124 -22.73 -12.37 0.26
C TYR A 124 -21.45 -12.72 -0.48
N THR A 125 -21.55 -13.25 -1.71
CA THR A 125 -20.45 -13.42 -2.65
C THR A 125 -20.37 -12.25 -3.61
N ARG A 126 -19.29 -12.14 -4.40
CA ARG A 126 -19.10 -11.07 -5.41
C ARG A 126 -20.31 -10.86 -6.35
N LYS A 127 -21.12 -11.89 -6.56
CA LYS A 127 -22.31 -11.84 -7.44
C LYS A 127 -23.52 -11.11 -6.84
N GLY A 128 -23.52 -10.91 -5.53
CA GLY A 128 -24.64 -10.27 -4.83
C GLY A 128 -24.60 -8.75 -4.83
N GLY A 129 -23.46 -8.15 -5.16
CA GLY A 129 -23.32 -6.70 -5.29
C GLY A 129 -23.79 -6.17 -6.64
N LYS A 130 -24.02 -4.86 -6.72
CA LYS A 130 -24.36 -4.16 -7.95
C LYS A 130 -23.56 -2.88 -8.07
N SER A 131 -23.09 -2.61 -9.29
CA SER A 131 -22.39 -1.38 -9.61
C SER A 131 -23.27 -0.14 -9.38
N ASN A 132 -22.66 0.95 -8.93
CA ASN A 132 -23.34 2.23 -8.69
C ASN A 132 -22.64 3.43 -9.36
N ASP A 133 -21.80 3.15 -10.36
CA ASP A 133 -20.95 4.09 -11.07
C ASP A 133 -19.86 4.73 -10.19
N VAL A 134 -19.62 4.18 -8.99
CA VAL A 134 -18.56 4.56 -8.06
C VAL A 134 -17.65 3.37 -7.80
N ARG A 135 -16.35 3.51 -8.06
CA ARG A 135 -15.41 2.43 -7.74
C ARG A 135 -15.45 2.09 -6.24
N ASP A 136 -15.49 0.81 -5.93
CA ASP A 136 -15.63 0.24 -4.59
C ASP A 136 -14.64 0.86 -3.58
N LEU A 137 -13.37 1.00 -3.98
CA LEU A 137 -12.33 1.57 -3.11
C LEU A 137 -12.54 3.07 -2.85
N LEU A 138 -13.11 3.81 -3.79
CA LEU A 138 -13.40 5.24 -3.61
C LEU A 138 -14.50 5.46 -2.55
N GLU A 139 -15.50 4.57 -2.51
CA GLU A 139 -16.54 4.58 -1.45
C GLU A 139 -15.93 4.40 -0.06
N GLU A 140 -15.00 3.45 0.08
CA GLU A 140 -14.29 3.24 1.35
C GLU A 140 -13.42 4.45 1.70
N LEU A 141 -12.62 4.96 0.76
CA LEU A 141 -11.76 6.12 0.97
C LEU A 141 -12.54 7.36 1.39
N ARG A 142 -13.72 7.62 0.80
CA ARG A 142 -14.59 8.74 1.21
C ARG A 142 -15.01 8.65 2.66
N TYR A 143 -15.30 7.44 3.15
CA TYR A 143 -15.70 7.22 4.54
C TYR A 143 -14.62 7.66 5.53
N GLU A 144 -13.37 7.27 5.27
CA GLU A 144 -12.24 7.67 6.11
C GLU A 144 -11.82 9.12 5.87
N ALA A 145 -11.91 9.64 4.65
CA ALA A 145 -11.62 11.04 4.33
C ALA A 145 -12.56 11.97 5.10
N ASP A 146 -13.85 11.63 5.18
CA ASP A 146 -14.82 12.40 5.95
C ASP A 146 -14.54 12.38 7.45
N PHE A 147 -13.99 11.29 7.98
CA PHE A 147 -13.45 11.27 9.34
C PHE A 147 -12.24 12.19 9.49
N TRP A 148 -11.26 12.15 8.58
CA TRP A 148 -10.09 13.02 8.66
C TRP A 148 -10.45 14.51 8.58
N VAL A 149 -11.50 14.87 7.82
CA VAL A 149 -12.05 16.23 7.80
C VAL A 149 -12.54 16.65 9.19
N LYS A 150 -13.18 15.74 9.94
CA LYS A 150 -13.63 16.01 11.32
C LYS A 150 -12.47 16.04 12.32
N ALA A 151 -11.48 15.16 12.14
CA ALA A 151 -10.30 15.08 13.00
C ALA A 151 -9.38 16.31 12.85
N ALA A 152 -9.28 16.88 11.65
CA ALA A 152 -8.52 18.10 11.35
C ALA A 152 -9.33 19.37 11.69
N ILE A 153 -9.52 19.63 13.00
CA ILE A 153 -10.38 20.71 13.49
C ILE A 153 -9.81 22.09 13.14
N ASP A 154 -8.55 22.34 13.53
CA ASP A 154 -7.80 23.55 13.19
C ASP A 154 -6.29 23.31 13.33
N GLU A 155 -5.48 24.32 13.02
CA GLU A 155 -4.01 24.25 13.07
C GLU A 155 -3.40 24.05 14.48
N ASN A 156 -4.21 23.97 15.54
CA ASN A 156 -3.80 23.68 16.91
C ASN A 156 -4.60 22.51 17.54
N ASN A 157 -5.55 21.92 16.79
CA ASN A 157 -6.41 20.84 17.28
C ASN A 157 -6.55 19.77 16.20
N PHE A 158 -5.91 18.62 16.43
CA PHE A 158 -6.04 17.43 15.59
C PHE A 158 -6.31 16.21 16.47
N VAL A 159 -7.28 15.37 16.09
CA VAL A 159 -7.59 14.11 16.80
C VAL A 159 -6.70 12.98 16.29
N THR A 160 -5.98 12.33 17.22
CA THR A 160 -5.00 11.28 16.91
C THR A 160 -5.43 9.89 17.38
N VAL A 161 -6.21 9.78 18.46
CA VAL A 161 -6.70 8.48 18.98
C VAL A 161 -8.13 8.62 19.49
N LYS A 162 -9.00 7.64 19.24
CA LYS A 162 -10.33 7.52 19.86
C LYS A 162 -10.52 6.13 20.44
N GLY A 163 -10.92 6.05 21.70
CA GLY A 163 -10.95 4.83 22.51
C GLY A 163 -9.73 4.72 23.43
N ASP A 164 -9.90 3.97 24.52
CA ASP A 164 -8.81 3.51 25.38
C ASP A 164 -8.63 2.01 25.17
N GLY A 165 -7.47 1.59 24.66
CA GLY A 165 -7.21 0.18 24.32
C GLY A 165 -7.31 -0.76 25.51
N ASN A 166 -6.84 -0.35 26.70
CA ASN A 166 -6.89 -1.21 27.87
C ASN A 166 -8.33 -1.47 28.31
N SER A 167 -9.19 -0.46 28.28
CA SER A 167 -10.62 -0.60 28.57
C SER A 167 -11.37 -1.36 27.47
N ASP A 168 -11.17 -1.03 26.20
CA ASP A 168 -11.82 -1.68 25.04
C ASP A 168 -11.50 -3.18 24.97
N HIS A 169 -10.25 -3.55 25.25
CA HIS A 169 -9.78 -4.93 25.12
C HIS A 169 -10.33 -5.87 26.20
N ASN A 170 -10.97 -5.35 27.25
CA ASN A 170 -11.60 -6.16 28.30
C ASN A 170 -12.95 -6.78 27.88
N LYS A 171 -13.52 -6.35 26.76
CA LYS A 171 -14.84 -6.78 26.30
C LYS A 171 -14.77 -7.35 24.89
N TRP A 172 -15.51 -8.44 24.65
CA TRP A 172 -15.54 -9.13 23.38
C TRP A 172 -16.92 -9.04 22.71
N VAL A 173 -17.40 -7.83 22.43
CA VAL A 173 -18.72 -7.60 21.81
C VAL A 173 -18.59 -6.77 20.53
N THR A 174 -19.65 -6.71 19.72
CA THR A 174 -19.70 -5.80 18.57
C THR A 174 -19.51 -4.33 18.99
N ALA A 175 -19.11 -3.48 18.06
CA ALA A 175 -18.92 -2.05 18.34
C ALA A 175 -20.23 -1.36 18.80
N GLY A 176 -21.37 -1.81 18.27
CA GLY A 176 -22.68 -1.29 18.65
C GLY A 176 -23.06 -1.67 20.08
N ALA A 177 -22.82 -2.92 20.49
CA ALA A 177 -22.98 -3.34 21.88
C ALA A 177 -22.02 -2.58 22.81
N MET A 178 -20.76 -2.42 22.40
CA MET A 178 -19.72 -1.71 23.16
C MET A 178 -20.14 -0.28 23.49
N THR A 179 -20.77 0.40 22.54
CA THR A 179 -21.29 1.77 22.69
C THR A 179 -22.27 1.89 23.88
N LYS A 180 -22.96 0.81 24.27
CA LYS A 180 -23.90 0.79 25.39
C LYS A 180 -23.26 0.52 26.76
N LEU A 181 -21.97 0.18 26.79
CA LEU A 181 -21.21 -0.01 28.02
C LEU A 181 -20.69 1.33 28.56
N GLY A 182 -20.17 1.33 29.78
CA GLY A 182 -19.50 2.50 30.35
C GLY A 182 -18.08 2.67 29.82
N SER A 183 -17.52 3.88 29.97
CA SER A 183 -16.16 4.21 29.52
C SER A 183 -15.06 3.29 30.06
N GLY A 184 -15.20 2.79 31.29
CA GLY A 184 -14.26 1.82 31.89
C GLY A 184 -14.20 0.47 31.16
N ASP A 185 -15.24 0.15 30.39
CA ASP A 185 -15.39 -1.05 29.57
C ASP A 185 -15.25 -0.74 28.05
N GLY A 186 -14.72 0.44 27.69
CA GLY A 186 -14.52 0.87 26.30
C GLY A 186 -15.74 1.52 25.63
N GLY A 187 -16.87 1.66 26.36
CA GLY A 187 -18.11 2.25 25.87
C GLY A 187 -18.17 3.78 25.93
N GLU A 188 -19.35 4.37 25.73
CA GLU A 188 -19.52 5.83 25.69
C GLU A 188 -19.60 6.49 27.09
N PRO A 189 -19.09 7.73 27.25
CA PRO A 189 -18.23 8.45 26.31
C PRO A 189 -16.81 7.84 26.29
N ARG A 190 -16.21 7.73 25.10
CA ARG A 190 -14.86 7.18 24.96
C ARG A 190 -13.78 8.23 25.21
N TYR A 191 -12.61 7.77 25.63
CA TYR A 191 -11.39 8.59 25.66
C TYR A 191 -11.05 9.06 24.24
N ILE A 192 -10.73 10.34 24.07
CA ILE A 192 -10.29 10.89 22.78
C ILE A 192 -9.04 11.73 23.01
N LYS A 193 -7.98 11.41 22.28
CA LYS A 193 -6.72 12.16 22.29
C LYS A 193 -6.66 13.08 21.09
N GLY A 194 -6.69 14.38 21.35
CA GLY A 194 -6.34 15.40 20.36
C GLY A 194 -5.28 16.36 20.90
N ASN A 195 -4.77 17.22 20.03
CA ASN A 195 -3.68 18.15 20.33
C ASN A 195 -2.44 17.43 20.93
N ALA A 196 -2.09 16.26 20.39
CA ALA A 196 -0.90 15.52 20.76
C ALA A 196 0.35 16.11 20.08
N ASP A 197 1.52 16.00 20.70
CA ASP A 197 2.77 16.28 19.99
C ASP A 197 3.06 15.15 18.99
N ASP A 198 2.44 15.28 17.82
CA ASP A 198 2.42 14.32 16.73
C ASP A 198 2.44 15.07 15.40
N ALA A 199 3.45 14.82 14.58
CA ALA A 199 3.53 15.33 13.21
C ALA A 199 3.28 14.23 12.17
N TYR A 200 3.54 12.97 12.51
CA TYR A 200 3.39 11.84 11.60
C TYR A 200 1.93 11.62 11.21
N THR A 201 1.06 11.38 12.20
CA THR A 201 -0.37 11.07 12.00
C THR A 201 -1.10 12.16 11.19
N PRO A 202 -1.06 13.45 11.59
CA PRO A 202 -1.67 14.52 10.80
C PRO A 202 -1.00 14.70 9.43
N GLY A 203 0.29 14.36 9.29
CA GLY A 203 0.98 14.31 8.00
C GLY A 203 0.39 13.24 7.07
N MET A 204 0.24 12.01 7.54
CA MET A 204 -0.36 10.93 6.76
C MET A 204 -1.82 11.22 6.39
N ALA A 205 -2.62 11.75 7.33
CA ALA A 205 -3.98 12.21 7.06
C ALA A 205 -4.02 13.35 6.02
N ALA A 206 -3.10 14.32 6.10
CA ALA A 206 -2.98 15.38 5.11
C ALA A 206 -2.59 14.84 3.71
N ALA A 207 -1.70 13.86 3.65
CA ALA A 207 -1.30 13.21 2.40
C ALA A 207 -2.51 12.50 1.75
N MET A 208 -3.24 11.70 2.53
CA MET A 208 -4.46 11.03 2.09
C MET A 208 -5.51 12.03 1.58
N LEU A 209 -5.82 13.07 2.36
CA LEU A 209 -6.79 14.10 1.98
C LEU A 209 -6.35 14.89 0.75
N ALA A 210 -5.06 15.15 0.58
CA ALA A 210 -4.52 15.81 -0.60
C ALA A 210 -4.65 14.93 -1.85
N VAL A 211 -4.48 13.60 -1.74
CA VAL A 211 -4.78 12.67 -2.82
C VAL A 211 -6.28 12.69 -3.14
N MET A 212 -7.15 12.56 -2.14
CA MET A 212 -8.61 12.61 -2.32
C MET A 212 -9.06 13.92 -3.00
N ALA A 213 -8.46 15.05 -2.62
CA ALA A 213 -8.70 16.34 -3.25
C ALA A 213 -8.31 16.41 -4.74
N ARG A 214 -7.49 15.46 -5.22
CA ARG A 214 -7.08 15.34 -6.62
C ARG A 214 -7.92 14.36 -7.41
N ILE A 215 -8.37 13.26 -6.77
CA ILE A 215 -8.99 12.11 -7.45
C ILE A 215 -10.50 12.01 -7.30
N ASP A 216 -11.11 12.70 -6.33
CA ASP A 216 -12.56 12.60 -6.14
C ASP A 216 -13.29 13.30 -7.32
N PRO A 217 -14.29 12.66 -7.95
CA PRO A 217 -15.03 13.27 -9.05
C PRO A 217 -15.89 14.46 -8.61
N ASP A 218 -16.34 14.48 -7.35
CA ASP A 218 -17.17 15.56 -6.81
C ASP A 218 -16.32 16.78 -6.42
N GLU A 219 -16.59 17.92 -7.06
CA GLU A 219 -15.82 19.15 -6.84
C GLU A 219 -15.93 19.67 -5.40
N SER A 220 -17.11 19.56 -4.79
CA SER A 220 -17.31 20.01 -3.40
C SER A 220 -16.56 19.12 -2.40
N ALA A 221 -16.47 17.82 -2.68
CA ALA A 221 -15.65 16.88 -1.94
C ALA A 221 -14.17 17.24 -2.09
N ARG A 222 -13.69 17.53 -3.31
CA ARG A 222 -12.31 17.95 -3.53
C ARG A 222 -11.94 19.22 -2.75
N GLU A 223 -12.79 20.24 -2.76
CA GLU A 223 -12.57 21.47 -2.00
C GLU A 223 -12.54 21.22 -0.48
N LYS A 224 -13.50 20.42 0.02
CA LYS A 224 -13.58 20.00 1.42
C LYS A 224 -12.31 19.28 1.85
N TYR A 225 -11.85 18.31 1.08
CA TYR A 225 -10.66 17.52 1.37
C TYR A 225 -9.38 18.36 1.27
N LEU A 226 -9.28 19.26 0.27
CA LEU A 226 -8.12 20.13 0.15
C LEU A 226 -7.99 21.08 1.35
N LYS A 227 -9.13 21.64 1.80
CA LYS A 227 -9.14 22.50 2.99
C LYS A 227 -8.68 21.72 4.23
N ALA A 228 -9.21 20.53 4.45
CA ALA A 228 -8.80 19.68 5.57
C ALA A 228 -7.33 19.24 5.49
N ALA A 229 -6.83 18.90 4.29
CA ALA A 229 -5.43 18.55 4.07
C ALA A 229 -4.48 19.69 4.48
N LYS A 230 -4.83 20.93 4.11
CA LYS A 230 -4.07 22.12 4.51
C LYS A 230 -4.11 22.35 6.02
N THR A 231 -5.26 22.13 6.67
CA THR A 231 -5.40 22.22 8.13
C THR A 231 -4.54 21.18 8.85
N ALA A 232 -4.64 19.91 8.44
CA ALA A 232 -3.87 18.81 9.03
C ALA A 232 -2.36 19.01 8.84
N PHE A 233 -1.92 19.46 7.66
CA PHE A 233 -0.52 19.78 7.42
C PHE A 233 -0.04 20.98 8.24
N ALA A 234 -0.85 22.02 8.41
CA ALA A 234 -0.52 23.17 9.25
C ALA A 234 -0.31 22.77 10.71
N TYR A 235 -1.14 21.85 11.23
CA TYR A 235 -0.94 21.23 12.53
C TYR A 235 0.39 20.45 12.55
N ALA A 236 0.60 19.51 11.61
CA ALA A 236 1.81 18.68 11.56
C ALA A 236 3.11 19.49 11.58
N LYS A 237 3.16 20.64 10.88
CA LYS A 237 4.34 21.53 10.84
C LYS A 237 4.72 22.14 12.19
N LYS A 238 3.78 22.27 13.12
CA LYS A 238 4.02 22.84 14.46
C LYS A 238 4.47 21.80 15.48
N HIS A 239 4.35 20.52 15.15
CA HIS A 239 4.59 19.40 16.05
C HIS A 239 5.77 18.55 15.57
N LYS A 240 6.15 17.56 16.39
CA LYS A 240 7.18 16.58 16.08
C LYS A 240 6.75 15.21 16.58
N GLY A 241 7.42 14.16 16.09
CA GLY A 241 7.23 12.82 16.60
C GLY A 241 5.86 12.22 16.26
N VAL A 242 5.46 11.26 17.08
CA VAL A 242 4.24 10.46 16.95
C VAL A 242 3.56 10.41 18.31
N THR A 243 2.24 10.38 18.34
CA THR A 243 1.48 10.21 19.57
C THR A 243 1.72 8.84 20.22
N ASN A 244 1.62 8.75 21.54
CA ASN A 244 1.55 7.47 22.28
C ASN A 244 0.09 7.04 22.49
N SER A 245 -0.20 5.74 22.44
CA SER A 245 -1.56 5.20 22.53
C SER A 245 -1.69 4.09 23.58
N GLN A 246 -1.46 4.45 24.85
CA GLN A 246 -1.77 3.62 26.04
C GLN A 246 -1.11 2.24 26.08
N GLY A 247 0.11 2.11 25.54
CA GLY A 247 0.84 0.86 25.40
C GLY A 247 0.73 0.24 24.00
N PHE A 248 -0.08 0.82 23.13
CA PHE A 248 -0.26 0.46 21.72
C PHE A 248 0.31 1.58 20.83
N TYR A 249 0.88 1.22 19.69
CA TYR A 249 1.45 2.16 18.71
C TYR A 249 2.30 3.27 19.33
N GLU A 250 3.11 2.89 20.32
CA GLU A 250 3.93 3.83 21.08
C GLU A 250 4.97 4.47 20.16
N SER A 251 5.20 5.77 20.34
CA SER A 251 6.12 6.57 19.53
C SER A 251 7.51 5.96 19.38
N SER A 252 7.97 5.21 20.38
CA SER A 252 9.23 4.47 20.36
C SER A 252 9.34 3.44 19.20
N TRP A 253 8.21 2.96 18.66
CA TRP A 253 8.17 1.97 17.57
C TRP A 253 8.55 2.57 16.21
N TRP A 254 8.47 3.90 16.06
CA TRP A 254 8.92 4.60 14.86
C TRP A 254 10.43 4.80 14.82
N ASN A 255 11.18 4.43 15.88
CA ASN A 255 12.65 4.60 15.92
C ASN A 255 13.12 6.03 15.54
N ASN A 256 12.33 7.05 15.91
CA ASN A 256 12.50 8.46 15.53
C ASN A 256 12.38 8.77 14.02
N ILE A 257 11.72 7.92 13.25
CA ILE A 257 11.38 8.12 11.83
C ILE A 257 9.96 8.69 11.79
N TRP A 258 9.77 10.01 11.85
CA TRP A 258 8.41 10.58 11.82
C TRP A 258 8.25 11.66 10.74
N GLU A 259 9.37 12.13 10.19
CA GLU A 259 9.44 13.14 9.14
C GLU A 259 8.87 12.66 7.80
N ASP A 260 8.76 11.35 7.60
CA ASP A 260 8.10 10.72 6.46
C ASP A 260 6.62 11.13 6.34
N GLY A 261 5.88 11.22 7.45
CA GLY A 261 4.49 11.68 7.45
C GLY A 261 4.31 13.09 6.86
N PRO A 262 4.93 14.15 7.45
CA PRO A 262 4.90 15.50 6.89
C PRO A 262 5.56 15.63 5.51
N PHE A 263 6.57 14.82 5.21
CA PHE A 263 7.17 14.77 3.87
C PHE A 263 6.14 14.32 2.82
N LEU A 264 5.42 13.23 3.08
CA LEU A 264 4.38 12.71 2.20
C LEU A 264 3.22 13.71 2.05
N ALA A 265 2.84 14.37 3.16
CA ALA A 265 1.85 15.45 3.13
C ALA A 265 2.24 16.60 2.18
N ALA A 266 3.47 17.11 2.32
CA ALA A 266 3.98 18.19 1.49
C ALA A 266 4.10 17.75 0.03
N THR A 267 4.51 16.50 -0.21
CA THR A 267 4.60 15.92 -1.55
C THR A 267 3.24 15.87 -2.23
N GLU A 268 2.21 15.36 -1.55
CA GLU A 268 0.87 15.26 -2.13
C GLU A 268 0.18 16.63 -2.27
N LEU A 269 0.38 17.54 -1.31
CA LEU A 269 -0.09 18.92 -1.44
C LEU A 269 0.55 19.62 -2.65
N TYR A 270 1.83 19.41 -2.91
CA TYR A 270 2.47 19.87 -4.15
C TYR A 270 1.84 19.21 -5.38
N ARG A 271 1.69 17.88 -5.40
CA ARG A 271 1.11 17.16 -6.54
C ARG A 271 -0.31 17.65 -6.87
N THR A 272 -1.10 17.98 -5.86
CA THR A 272 -2.49 18.43 -5.98
C THR A 272 -2.62 19.91 -6.32
N THR A 273 -1.79 20.79 -5.73
CA THR A 273 -1.94 22.25 -5.89
C THR A 273 -0.96 22.89 -6.86
N LYS A 274 0.15 22.21 -7.16
CA LYS A 274 1.33 22.73 -7.87
C LYS A 274 2.00 23.95 -7.21
N ASP A 275 1.72 24.20 -5.93
CA ASP A 275 2.34 25.28 -5.17
C ASP A 275 3.77 24.85 -4.72
N GLU A 276 4.77 25.53 -5.27
CA GLU A 276 6.21 25.29 -5.00
C GLU A 276 6.61 25.49 -3.53
N SER A 277 5.79 26.18 -2.72
CA SER A 277 6.02 26.26 -1.28
C SER A 277 5.96 24.88 -0.62
N TYR A 278 5.11 23.98 -1.10
CA TYR A 278 5.04 22.60 -0.59
C TYR A 278 6.25 21.77 -0.99
N LYS A 279 6.82 21.96 -2.19
CA LYS A 279 8.11 21.35 -2.55
C LYS A 279 9.22 21.81 -1.61
N SER A 280 9.22 23.10 -1.28
CA SER A 280 10.18 23.68 -0.32
C SER A 280 10.02 23.10 1.08
N GLU A 281 8.79 22.82 1.53
CA GLU A 281 8.54 22.10 2.79
C GLU A 281 8.96 20.63 2.71
N ALA A 282 8.66 19.95 1.61
CA ALA A 282 9.07 18.55 1.39
C ALA A 282 10.60 18.40 1.50
N GLN A 283 11.37 19.32 0.91
CA GLN A 283 12.84 19.31 1.03
C GLN A 283 13.31 19.35 2.49
N LYS A 284 12.68 20.16 3.36
CA LYS A 284 13.08 20.28 4.77
C LYS A 284 12.91 18.99 5.57
N TYR A 285 11.88 18.20 5.23
CA TYR A 285 11.65 16.90 5.86
C TYR A 285 12.53 15.83 5.23
N TRP A 286 12.67 15.84 3.90
CA TRP A 286 13.56 14.97 3.16
C TRP A 286 14.98 14.97 3.73
N ASP A 287 15.54 16.15 4.00
CA ASP A 287 16.90 16.31 4.52
C ASP A 287 17.10 15.69 5.92
N LYS A 288 16.02 15.29 6.60
CA LYS A 288 16.04 14.68 7.93
C LYS A 288 15.74 13.18 7.91
N ILE A 289 15.19 12.64 6.80
CA ILE A 289 14.91 11.21 6.69
C ILE A 289 16.22 10.45 6.60
N ASP A 290 16.46 9.58 7.57
CA ASP A 290 17.64 8.72 7.62
C ASP A 290 17.36 7.38 6.94
N PHE A 291 17.49 7.34 5.61
CA PHE A 291 17.29 6.11 4.82
C PHE A 291 18.22 4.95 5.23
N SER A 292 19.32 5.22 5.93
CA SER A 292 20.23 4.16 6.38
C SER A 292 19.70 3.37 7.57
N LYS A 293 19.00 4.03 8.50
CA LYS A 293 18.30 3.37 9.61
C LYS A 293 17.11 2.56 9.14
N ASN A 294 16.54 2.96 8.01
CA ASN A 294 15.24 2.49 7.55
C ASN A 294 15.34 1.29 6.59
N SER A 295 16.54 1.00 6.07
CA SER A 295 16.75 -0.11 5.14
C SER A 295 16.47 -1.50 5.73
N TYR A 296 16.23 -1.60 7.04
CA TYR A 296 15.91 -2.82 7.76
C TYR A 296 14.47 -2.85 8.31
N SER A 297 13.79 -1.70 8.43
CA SER A 297 12.41 -1.60 8.90
C SER A 297 11.47 -1.71 7.72
N ARG A 298 10.91 -2.91 7.51
CA ARG A 298 9.95 -3.20 6.44
C ARG A 298 8.82 -2.16 6.40
N PHE A 299 8.34 -1.86 5.21
CA PHE A 299 7.26 -0.89 4.98
C PHE A 299 6.06 -1.19 5.87
N SER A 300 5.68 -0.21 6.68
CA SER A 300 4.66 -0.38 7.71
C SER A 300 4.20 0.97 8.24
N TYR A 301 3.19 0.96 9.11
CA TYR A 301 2.72 2.17 9.79
C TYR A 301 3.84 2.92 10.53
N SER A 302 4.92 2.25 10.96
CA SER A 302 6.03 2.84 11.71
C SER A 302 7.25 3.18 10.87
N ASP A 303 7.20 2.92 9.56
CA ASP A 303 8.21 3.34 8.60
C ASP A 303 7.59 3.42 7.20
N ALA A 304 7.24 4.64 6.80
CA ALA A 304 6.76 4.98 5.46
C ALA A 304 7.88 5.61 4.59
N SER A 305 9.14 5.55 5.03
CA SER A 305 10.25 6.13 4.30
C SER A 305 10.52 5.48 2.92
N PRO A 306 10.28 4.18 2.66
CA PRO A 306 10.41 3.64 1.30
C PRO A 306 9.44 4.32 0.31
N LEU A 307 8.21 4.59 0.75
CA LEU A 307 7.23 5.33 -0.05
C LEU A 307 7.66 6.79 -0.22
N SER A 308 8.21 7.40 0.83
CA SER A 308 8.81 8.74 0.76
C SER A 308 9.93 8.80 -0.26
N TYR A 309 10.76 7.76 -0.37
CA TYR A 309 11.82 7.70 -1.37
C TYR A 309 11.24 7.64 -2.79
N ILE A 310 10.33 6.70 -3.07
CA ILE A 310 9.70 6.57 -4.40
C ILE A 310 9.15 7.94 -4.85
N LEU A 311 8.33 8.57 -4.01
CA LEU A 311 7.71 9.84 -4.37
C LEU A 311 8.72 10.99 -4.41
N GLY A 312 9.68 11.07 -3.49
CA GLY A 312 10.74 12.08 -3.52
C GLY A 312 11.57 12.03 -4.81
N GLU A 313 11.94 10.83 -5.25
CA GLU A 313 12.70 10.65 -6.47
C GLU A 313 11.87 10.98 -7.72
N PHE A 314 10.66 10.43 -7.86
CA PHE A 314 9.89 10.58 -9.09
C PHE A 314 9.10 11.90 -9.19
N VAL A 315 8.77 12.55 -8.07
CA VAL A 315 8.07 13.85 -8.07
C VAL A 315 9.08 15.02 -8.11
N PHE A 316 10.21 14.91 -7.40
CA PHE A 316 11.13 16.02 -7.20
C PHE A 316 12.56 15.79 -7.69
N GLY A 317 12.94 14.55 -8.00
CA GLY A 317 14.33 14.19 -8.27
C GLY A 317 15.20 14.16 -7.01
N PHE A 318 14.59 14.02 -5.83
CA PHE A 318 15.33 13.90 -4.57
C PHE A 318 15.97 12.52 -4.47
N ASN A 319 17.25 12.48 -4.15
CA ASN A 319 18.00 11.23 -4.02
C ASN A 319 18.90 11.29 -2.78
N PRO A 320 18.86 10.28 -1.89
CA PRO A 320 19.91 10.09 -0.91
C PRO A 320 21.24 9.86 -1.60
N ARG A 321 22.33 10.13 -0.88
CA ARG A 321 23.70 9.89 -1.36
C ARG A 321 24.23 8.58 -0.80
N GLY A 322 25.30 8.06 -1.41
CA GLY A 322 26.01 6.88 -0.92
C GLY A 322 25.29 5.57 -1.23
N ASP A 323 25.41 4.60 -0.32
CA ASP A 323 24.98 3.21 -0.52
C ASP A 323 23.46 3.03 -0.74
N TYR A 324 22.68 4.05 -0.43
CA TYR A 324 21.21 4.05 -0.55
C TYR A 324 20.73 4.85 -1.76
N ALA A 325 21.62 5.35 -2.61
CA ALA A 325 21.24 6.04 -3.84
C ALA A 325 20.56 5.09 -4.84
N GLY A 326 19.61 5.63 -5.59
CA GLY A 326 18.65 4.93 -6.45
C GLY A 326 17.54 4.17 -5.69
N VAL A 327 16.27 4.53 -5.95
CA VAL A 327 15.08 3.81 -5.41
C VAL A 327 15.17 2.30 -5.64
N GLN A 328 15.56 1.87 -6.84
CA GLN A 328 15.68 0.44 -7.16
C GLN A 328 16.63 -0.28 -6.20
N ASN A 329 17.85 0.24 -6.05
CA ASN A 329 18.87 -0.32 -5.15
C ASN A 329 18.41 -0.30 -3.68
N TYR A 330 17.67 0.73 -3.27
CA TYR A 330 17.08 0.79 -1.93
C TYR A 330 16.04 -0.32 -1.70
N LEU A 331 15.09 -0.49 -2.62
CA LEU A 331 14.09 -1.54 -2.55
C LEU A 331 14.72 -2.94 -2.65
N ASP A 332 15.71 -3.14 -3.52
CA ASP A 332 16.40 -4.41 -3.69
C ASP A 332 17.10 -4.84 -2.40
N LYS A 333 17.76 -3.92 -1.70
CA LYS A 333 18.38 -4.17 -0.39
C LYS A 333 17.36 -4.56 0.67
N MET A 334 16.20 -3.92 0.64
CA MET A 334 15.13 -4.11 1.61
C MET A 334 14.32 -5.39 1.36
N TYR A 335 14.20 -5.83 0.11
CA TYR A 335 13.29 -6.91 -0.29
C TYR A 335 13.96 -8.01 -1.12
N GLN A 336 14.53 -7.70 -2.30
CA GLN A 336 15.09 -8.74 -3.19
C GLN A 336 16.21 -9.54 -2.52
N ASN A 337 17.13 -8.83 -1.88
CA ASN A 337 18.24 -9.41 -1.11
C ASN A 337 17.78 -10.10 0.19
N GLN A 338 16.50 -9.94 0.53
CA GLN A 338 15.83 -10.47 1.72
C GLN A 338 14.71 -11.46 1.38
N THR A 339 14.76 -12.04 0.18
CA THR A 339 13.91 -13.15 -0.21
C THR A 339 14.32 -14.44 0.52
N ASP A 340 13.35 -15.26 0.86
CA ASP A 340 13.59 -16.62 1.35
C ASP A 340 13.91 -17.59 0.19
N SER A 341 14.14 -18.87 0.50
CA SER A 341 14.39 -19.91 -0.53
C SER A 341 13.24 -20.11 -1.51
N LYS A 342 12.04 -19.58 -1.22
CA LYS A 342 10.86 -19.63 -2.07
C LYS A 342 10.71 -18.36 -2.91
N GLY A 343 11.58 -17.36 -2.73
CA GLY A 343 11.49 -16.07 -3.39
C GLY A 343 10.41 -15.16 -2.80
N ILE A 344 10.03 -15.37 -1.55
CA ILE A 344 9.06 -14.53 -0.83
C ILE A 344 9.82 -13.53 0.02
N PHE A 345 9.34 -12.29 0.09
CA PHE A 345 9.94 -11.21 0.88
C PHE A 345 9.78 -11.45 2.38
N ASN A 346 10.50 -12.43 2.94
CA ASN A 346 10.20 -12.96 4.27
C ASN A 346 11.42 -13.45 5.08
N LYS A 347 12.65 -13.28 4.59
CA LYS A 347 13.85 -13.80 5.27
C LYS A 347 13.99 -13.36 6.75
N GLU A 348 13.39 -12.24 7.14
CA GLU A 348 13.52 -11.63 8.46
C GLU A 348 12.21 -11.58 9.28
N THR A 349 11.08 -12.06 8.76
CA THR A 349 9.74 -11.88 9.37
C THR A 349 8.91 -13.17 9.44
N GLY A 350 9.47 -14.24 10.01
CA GLY A 350 8.84 -15.57 9.92
C GLY A 350 7.96 -16.06 11.08
N GLY A 351 7.93 -15.39 12.24
CA GLY A 351 7.38 -15.98 13.48
C GLY A 351 6.07 -15.34 14.02
N PRO A 352 5.36 -16.02 14.93
CA PRO A 352 4.17 -15.45 15.59
C PRO A 352 4.44 -14.09 16.25
N GLY A 353 3.50 -13.15 16.11
CA GLY A 353 3.62 -11.79 16.65
C GLY A 353 4.55 -10.88 15.85
N LYS A 354 5.08 -11.35 14.70
CA LYS A 354 5.81 -10.53 13.73
C LYS A 354 4.97 -10.04 12.56
N PHE A 355 3.70 -10.46 12.49
CA PHE A 355 2.74 -10.01 11.48
C PHE A 355 3.30 -10.26 10.07
N SER A 356 3.66 -11.53 9.83
CA SER A 356 4.46 -12.00 8.69
C SER A 356 3.92 -11.54 7.33
N THR A 357 2.60 -11.42 7.20
CA THR A 357 1.92 -11.03 5.96
C THR A 357 2.21 -9.59 5.51
N ARG A 358 2.61 -8.70 6.44
CA ARG A 358 2.92 -7.30 6.14
C ARG A 358 4.05 -7.16 5.12
N THR A 359 5.12 -7.94 5.28
CA THR A 359 6.34 -7.78 4.48
C THR A 359 6.15 -8.07 2.99
N PRO A 360 5.59 -9.23 2.57
CA PRO A 360 5.35 -9.50 1.16
C PRO A 360 4.33 -8.54 0.53
N ALA A 361 3.27 -8.17 1.25
CA ALA A 361 2.29 -7.19 0.76
C ALA A 361 2.92 -5.80 0.56
N GLY A 362 3.69 -5.33 1.56
CA GLY A 362 4.39 -4.04 1.51
C GLY A 362 5.42 -3.97 0.39
N GLY A 363 6.25 -5.02 0.22
CA GLY A 363 7.23 -5.09 -0.85
C GLY A 363 6.58 -5.10 -2.24
N ALA A 364 5.56 -5.93 -2.44
CA ALA A 364 4.81 -6.00 -3.69
C ALA A 364 4.18 -4.63 -4.08
N PHE A 365 3.60 -3.93 -3.10
CA PHE A 365 3.05 -2.60 -3.32
C PHE A 365 4.12 -1.54 -3.69
N LEU A 366 5.26 -1.53 -2.99
CA LEU A 366 6.34 -0.58 -3.30
C LEU A 366 6.94 -0.84 -4.69
N TYR A 367 7.14 -2.10 -5.08
CA TYR A 367 7.58 -2.43 -6.43
C TYR A 367 6.53 -2.10 -7.48
N ALA A 368 5.23 -2.21 -7.18
CA ALA A 368 4.17 -1.77 -8.09
C ALA A 368 4.26 -0.27 -8.37
N LEU A 369 4.46 0.56 -7.33
CA LEU A 369 4.67 2.00 -7.49
C LEU A 369 5.96 2.30 -8.25
N TYR A 370 7.07 1.65 -7.90
CA TYR A 370 8.32 1.78 -8.64
C TYR A 370 8.12 1.45 -10.11
N SER A 371 7.49 0.33 -10.44
CA SER A 371 7.28 -0.11 -11.82
C SER A 371 6.44 0.89 -12.62
N LYS A 372 5.39 1.45 -12.00
CA LYS A 372 4.57 2.52 -12.59
C LYS A 372 5.38 3.80 -12.86
N PHE A 373 6.13 4.30 -11.88
CA PHE A 373 6.84 5.57 -12.01
C PHE A 373 8.14 5.45 -12.84
N ALA A 374 8.84 4.33 -12.75
CA ALA A 374 10.04 4.03 -13.51
C ALA A 374 9.75 3.57 -14.95
N LYS A 375 8.49 3.18 -15.24
CA LYS A 375 8.09 2.48 -16.47
C LYS A 375 8.91 1.20 -16.67
N ASP A 376 9.08 0.44 -15.58
CA ASP A 376 9.93 -0.75 -15.52
C ASP A 376 9.13 -1.94 -14.97
N ASP A 377 8.75 -2.86 -15.87
CA ASP A 377 7.93 -4.02 -15.55
C ASP A 377 8.76 -5.24 -15.10
N SER A 378 10.07 -5.07 -14.86
CA SER A 378 10.96 -6.19 -14.50
C SER A 378 10.60 -6.88 -13.18
N TYR A 379 9.85 -6.21 -12.31
CA TYR A 379 9.42 -6.72 -11.01
C TYR A 379 8.00 -7.32 -11.00
N ASP A 380 7.28 -7.31 -12.13
CA ASP A 380 5.89 -7.81 -12.21
C ASP A 380 5.73 -9.23 -11.68
N ALA A 381 6.66 -10.12 -12.05
CA ALA A 381 6.63 -11.51 -11.62
C ALA A 381 6.82 -11.64 -10.10
N ASP A 382 7.67 -10.81 -9.49
CA ASP A 382 7.90 -10.83 -8.04
C ASP A 382 6.71 -10.23 -7.27
N ILE A 383 6.10 -9.17 -7.81
CA ILE A 383 4.87 -8.58 -7.28
C ILE A 383 3.77 -9.64 -7.27
N GLU A 384 3.48 -10.26 -8.41
CA GLU A 384 2.43 -11.28 -8.53
C GLU A 384 2.71 -12.48 -7.63
N LYS A 385 3.95 -12.95 -7.58
CA LYS A 385 4.34 -14.11 -6.75
C LYS A 385 4.12 -13.88 -5.26
N ASN A 386 4.49 -12.70 -4.73
CA ASN A 386 4.30 -12.39 -3.31
C ASN A 386 2.81 -12.27 -2.96
N ILE A 387 1.99 -11.71 -3.85
CA ILE A 387 0.54 -11.63 -3.66
C ILE A 387 -0.12 -13.01 -3.80
N ALA A 388 0.26 -13.80 -4.79
CA ALA A 388 -0.24 -15.16 -4.98
C ALA A 388 0.07 -16.05 -3.75
N TYR A 389 1.26 -15.92 -3.17
CA TYR A 389 1.63 -16.61 -1.95
C TYR A 389 0.68 -16.31 -0.79
N LEU A 390 0.33 -15.03 -0.59
CA LEU A 390 -0.63 -14.60 0.44
C LEU A 390 -2.04 -15.14 0.17
N LEU A 391 -2.42 -15.28 -1.11
CA LEU A 391 -3.71 -15.81 -1.54
C LEU A 391 -3.78 -17.35 -1.55
N GLY A 392 -2.68 -18.03 -1.22
CA GLY A 392 -2.67 -19.48 -1.02
C GLY A 392 -1.87 -20.28 -2.04
N ASP A 393 -1.21 -19.63 -3.00
CA ASP A 393 -0.21 -20.27 -3.85
C ASP A 393 1.11 -20.46 -3.09
N ASN A 394 1.04 -21.33 -2.08
CA ASN A 394 2.16 -21.71 -1.26
C ASN A 394 2.14 -23.21 -0.94
N SER A 395 3.29 -23.72 -0.50
CA SER A 395 3.49 -25.13 -0.20
C SER A 395 2.56 -25.66 0.89
N ASN A 396 2.04 -24.77 1.75
CA ASN A 396 1.17 -25.14 2.87
C ASN A 396 -0.32 -25.15 2.47
N LYS A 397 -0.65 -24.73 1.24
CA LYS A 397 -2.03 -24.60 0.75
C LYS A 397 -2.89 -23.81 1.73
N LYS A 398 -2.38 -22.65 2.15
CA LYS A 398 -3.03 -21.75 3.10
C LYS A 398 -3.17 -20.35 2.52
N SER A 399 -4.40 -19.89 2.37
CA SER A 399 -4.65 -18.48 2.10
C SER A 399 -4.56 -17.71 3.41
N TYR A 400 -3.94 -16.54 3.42
CA TYR A 400 -3.90 -15.66 4.58
C TYR A 400 -5.06 -14.65 4.59
N VAL A 401 -5.97 -14.75 3.62
CA VAL A 401 -7.15 -13.88 3.48
C VAL A 401 -8.41 -14.65 3.86
N VAL A 402 -9.13 -14.15 4.87
CA VAL A 402 -10.38 -14.75 5.35
C VAL A 402 -11.37 -14.92 4.21
N GLY A 403 -11.91 -16.13 4.07
CA GLY A 403 -12.88 -16.52 3.04
C GLY A 403 -12.31 -16.89 1.68
N PHE A 404 -11.03 -16.59 1.40
CA PHE A 404 -10.45 -16.81 0.07
C PHE A 404 -9.92 -18.24 -0.06
N ASN A 405 -10.73 -19.12 -0.65
CA ASN A 405 -10.41 -20.55 -0.81
C ASN A 405 -10.26 -20.86 -2.31
N ARG A 406 -9.04 -20.81 -2.84
CA ARG A 406 -8.72 -21.09 -4.25
C ARG A 406 -7.56 -22.06 -4.39
N ASN A 407 -7.52 -22.78 -5.51
CA ASN A 407 -6.42 -23.70 -5.85
C ASN A 407 -6.05 -24.71 -4.74
N GLY A 408 -7.07 -25.20 -4.02
CA GLY A 408 -6.92 -26.14 -2.91
C GLY A 408 -6.41 -25.53 -1.61
N ALA A 409 -6.20 -24.21 -1.56
CA ALA A 409 -5.81 -23.50 -0.35
C ALA A 409 -7.01 -23.26 0.58
N ASN A 410 -6.77 -23.41 1.88
CA ASN A 410 -7.77 -23.15 2.92
C ASN A 410 -7.53 -21.78 3.55
N ALA A 411 -8.58 -20.98 3.68
CA ALA A 411 -8.57 -19.69 4.37
C ALA A 411 -8.64 -19.85 5.91
N PRO A 412 -8.24 -18.82 6.68
CA PRO A 412 -8.49 -18.78 8.11
C PRO A 412 -9.99 -18.73 8.41
N THR A 413 -10.38 -19.41 9.49
CA THR A 413 -11.78 -19.56 9.93
C THR A 413 -12.07 -18.89 11.28
N HIS A 414 -11.03 -18.42 11.98
CA HIS A 414 -11.15 -17.83 13.32
C HIS A 414 -10.35 -16.52 13.43
N PRO A 415 -10.65 -15.50 12.60
CA PRO A 415 -9.99 -14.20 12.72
C PRO A 415 -10.25 -13.61 14.11
N HIS A 416 -9.23 -12.98 14.70
CA HIS A 416 -9.38 -12.25 15.96
C HIS A 416 -10.09 -10.93 15.66
N HIS A 417 -11.42 -10.96 15.55
CA HIS A 417 -12.21 -9.79 15.15
C HIS A 417 -13.60 -9.78 15.81
N ARG A 418 -13.86 -8.81 16.69
CA ARG A 418 -15.10 -8.76 17.50
C ARG A 418 -16.38 -8.72 16.65
N GLY A 419 -16.40 -7.89 15.60
CA GLY A 419 -17.56 -7.74 14.73
C GLY A 419 -17.91 -8.99 13.92
N TYR A 420 -16.93 -9.88 13.66
CA TYR A 420 -17.13 -11.09 12.86
C TYR A 420 -18.14 -12.04 13.52
N TYR A 421 -18.07 -12.14 14.85
CA TYR A 421 -18.87 -13.08 15.63
C TYR A 421 -20.26 -12.56 16.00
N ALA A 422 -20.57 -11.28 15.73
CA ALA A 422 -21.85 -10.65 16.10
C ALA A 422 -22.24 -10.87 17.57
N ASN A 423 -21.26 -10.89 18.49
CA ASN A 423 -21.53 -11.10 19.91
C ASN A 423 -22.05 -9.82 20.57
N GLU A 424 -23.24 -9.88 21.17
CA GLU A 424 -23.85 -8.78 21.94
C GLU A 424 -23.82 -9.03 23.46
N ASP A 425 -23.27 -10.16 23.92
CA ASP A 425 -23.17 -10.51 25.34
C ASP A 425 -21.81 -10.08 25.92
N PRO A 426 -21.75 -9.04 26.78
CA PRO A 426 -20.50 -8.53 27.35
C PRO A 426 -19.86 -9.45 28.39
N GLY A 427 -20.54 -10.50 28.84
CA GLY A 427 -19.99 -11.51 29.75
C GLY A 427 -19.25 -12.65 29.05
N ARG A 428 -19.30 -12.71 27.72
CA ARG A 428 -18.72 -13.80 26.94
C ARG A 428 -17.24 -13.57 26.66
N ASP A 429 -16.44 -14.62 26.80
CA ASP A 429 -15.02 -14.61 26.49
C ASP A 429 -14.74 -14.71 24.97
N VAL A 430 -13.49 -14.42 24.59
CA VAL A 430 -13.00 -14.40 23.19
C VAL A 430 -13.17 -15.73 22.45
N ASN A 431 -13.01 -16.89 23.11
CA ASN A 431 -13.13 -18.21 22.47
C ASN A 431 -14.57 -18.76 22.58
N GLY A 432 -15.40 -18.20 23.46
CA GLY A 432 -16.81 -18.54 23.62
C GLY A 432 -17.73 -17.84 22.62
N ALA A 433 -17.16 -16.99 21.74
CA ALA A 433 -17.88 -16.30 20.67
C ALA A 433 -18.71 -17.29 19.84
N PRO A 434 -19.96 -16.95 19.47
CA PRO A 434 -20.82 -17.84 18.70
C PRO A 434 -20.26 -18.05 17.28
N ASN A 435 -20.80 -19.02 16.54
CA ASN A 435 -20.49 -19.11 15.12
C ASN A 435 -20.90 -17.81 14.41
N PRO A 436 -20.03 -17.27 13.53
CA PRO A 436 -20.32 -16.04 12.82
C PRO A 436 -21.57 -16.23 11.93
N PRO A 437 -22.47 -15.23 11.85
CA PRO A 437 -23.51 -15.21 10.83
C PRO A 437 -22.91 -15.36 9.43
N GLU A 438 -23.61 -16.04 8.51
CA GLU A 438 -23.12 -16.25 7.13
C GLU A 438 -22.72 -14.95 6.43
N LYS A 439 -23.46 -13.87 6.69
CA LYS A 439 -23.20 -12.53 6.15
C LYS A 439 -21.97 -11.83 6.74
N ASN A 440 -21.54 -12.26 7.93
CA ASN A 440 -20.47 -11.63 8.71
C ASN A 440 -19.11 -12.25 8.40
N LYS A 441 -18.96 -13.05 7.34
CA LYS A 441 -17.76 -13.87 7.06
C LYS A 441 -16.41 -13.13 6.89
N LEU A 442 -16.29 -11.83 7.22
CA LEU A 442 -15.05 -11.03 7.17
C LEU A 442 -14.24 -11.30 5.92
N LEU A 443 -14.95 -11.44 4.81
CA LEU A 443 -14.37 -11.69 3.51
C LEU A 443 -13.34 -10.58 3.25
N GLY A 444 -12.09 -10.99 3.01
CA GLY A 444 -11.01 -10.09 2.67
C GLY A 444 -10.11 -9.64 3.81
N GLY A 445 -10.45 -9.92 5.07
CA GLY A 445 -9.55 -9.63 6.19
C GLY A 445 -8.27 -10.45 6.09
N MET A 446 -7.10 -9.82 5.97
CA MET A 446 -5.82 -10.52 5.96
C MET A 446 -5.31 -10.68 7.39
N ILE A 447 -5.04 -11.93 7.78
CA ILE A 447 -4.52 -12.22 9.12
C ILE A 447 -3.04 -11.85 9.25
N ALA A 448 -2.57 -11.59 10.46
CA ALA A 448 -1.17 -11.36 10.79
C ALA A 448 -0.25 -12.50 10.28
N GLY A 449 -0.73 -13.74 10.39
CA GLY A 449 -0.12 -14.91 9.79
C GLY A 449 1.20 -15.37 10.44
N ASP A 450 1.45 -16.67 10.33
CA ASP A 450 2.71 -17.30 10.69
C ASP A 450 3.18 -18.16 9.50
N PHE A 451 4.30 -17.74 8.90
CA PHE A 451 4.89 -18.43 7.77
C PHE A 451 5.77 -19.62 8.19
N THR A 452 6.19 -19.70 9.45
CA THR A 452 6.99 -20.81 9.97
C THR A 452 6.15 -22.07 10.11
N SER A 453 5.02 -21.98 10.81
CA SER A 453 4.12 -23.12 10.95
C SER A 453 3.24 -23.33 9.71
N GLY A 454 2.97 -22.25 8.96
CA GLY A 454 1.97 -22.28 7.91
C GLY A 454 0.58 -22.67 8.42
N SER A 455 0.33 -22.55 9.73
CA SER A 455 -0.93 -22.95 10.34
C SER A 455 -1.82 -21.72 10.53
N HIS A 456 -3.11 -21.86 10.24
CA HIS A 456 -4.12 -20.97 10.83
C HIS A 456 -4.44 -21.53 12.20
N SER A 457 -4.37 -20.69 13.24
CA SER A 457 -4.84 -21.09 14.55
C SER A 457 -6.35 -21.26 14.52
N ASN A 458 -6.87 -22.30 15.18
CA ASN A 458 -8.32 -22.48 15.36
C ASN A 458 -8.85 -21.76 16.62
N SER A 459 -8.01 -21.03 17.35
CA SER A 459 -8.42 -20.25 18.51
C SER A 459 -8.47 -18.76 18.16
N THR A 460 -9.63 -18.16 18.38
CA THR A 460 -9.86 -16.72 18.25
C THR A 460 -8.92 -15.92 19.15
N ALA A 461 -8.54 -16.43 20.32
CA ALA A 461 -7.63 -15.77 21.25
C ALA A 461 -6.18 -15.63 20.73
N GLN A 462 -5.78 -16.35 19.68
CA GLN A 462 -4.42 -16.33 19.13
C GLN A 462 -4.20 -15.15 18.17
N TRP A 463 -4.32 -13.93 18.70
CA TRP A 463 -4.17 -12.68 17.94
C TRP A 463 -2.81 -12.60 17.22
N GLN A 464 -1.73 -13.18 17.77
CA GLN A 464 -0.40 -13.18 17.17
C GLN A 464 -0.34 -13.76 15.75
N VAL A 465 -1.34 -14.58 15.38
CA VAL A 465 -1.49 -15.19 14.07
C VAL A 465 -2.79 -14.76 13.40
N ASN A 466 -3.88 -14.60 14.16
CA ASN A 466 -5.23 -14.40 13.62
C ASN A 466 -5.72 -12.93 13.65
N GLU A 467 -4.95 -11.98 14.18
CA GLU A 467 -5.30 -10.55 14.14
C GLU A 467 -5.46 -10.07 12.70
N VAL A 468 -6.45 -9.22 12.46
CA VAL A 468 -6.72 -8.59 11.16
C VAL A 468 -6.74 -7.09 11.38
N CYS A 469 -5.95 -6.34 10.60
CA CYS A 469 -5.77 -4.90 10.79
C CYS A 469 -5.79 -4.13 9.46
N LEU A 470 -6.12 -2.84 9.53
CA LEU A 470 -6.08 -1.92 8.38
C LEU A 470 -4.73 -1.94 7.67
N ASP A 471 -3.63 -1.91 8.44
CA ASP A 471 -2.27 -1.74 7.92
C ASP A 471 -1.73 -2.98 7.20
N LEU A 472 -2.25 -4.17 7.56
CA LEU A 472 -1.96 -5.41 6.86
C LEU A 472 -2.62 -5.39 5.48
N ASN A 473 -3.91 -5.05 5.44
CA ASN A 473 -4.71 -5.07 4.22
C ASN A 473 -4.31 -4.00 3.20
N ALA A 474 -3.86 -2.81 3.62
CA ALA A 474 -3.73 -1.68 2.71
C ALA A 474 -2.71 -1.92 1.57
N PRO A 475 -1.48 -2.39 1.83
CA PRO A 475 -0.55 -2.73 0.76
C PRO A 475 -1.02 -3.90 -0.12
N LEU A 476 -1.75 -4.87 0.43
CA LEU A 476 -2.32 -5.98 -0.34
C LEU A 476 -3.32 -5.45 -1.39
N VAL A 477 -4.25 -4.58 -0.98
CA VAL A 477 -5.21 -3.95 -1.88
C VAL A 477 -4.49 -3.12 -2.95
N GLY A 478 -3.46 -2.37 -2.57
CA GLY A 478 -2.67 -1.59 -3.52
C GLY A 478 -1.97 -2.43 -4.59
N ALA A 479 -1.32 -3.52 -4.18
CA ALA A 479 -0.66 -4.45 -5.10
C ALA A 479 -1.67 -5.19 -6.00
N LEU A 480 -2.85 -5.57 -5.47
CA LEU A 480 -3.93 -6.15 -6.27
C LEU A 480 -4.44 -5.18 -7.34
N GLY A 481 -4.61 -3.89 -6.98
CA GLY A 481 -4.95 -2.84 -7.93
C GLY A 481 -3.94 -2.73 -9.08
N TYR A 482 -2.64 -2.79 -8.78
CA TYR A 482 -1.61 -2.81 -9.82
C TYR A 482 -1.70 -4.04 -10.73
N ILE A 483 -1.76 -5.25 -10.15
CA ILE A 483 -1.86 -6.50 -10.91
C ILE A 483 -3.06 -6.44 -11.86
N LEU A 484 -4.23 -6.02 -11.36
CA LEU A 484 -5.46 -5.94 -12.15
C LEU A 484 -5.41 -4.82 -13.18
N SER A 485 -4.75 -3.69 -12.91
CA SER A 485 -4.56 -2.64 -13.92
C SER A 485 -3.81 -3.12 -15.17
N LYS A 486 -3.05 -4.22 -15.06
CA LYS A 486 -2.35 -4.86 -16.17
C LYS A 486 -3.10 -6.07 -16.74
N LYS A 487 -3.61 -6.95 -15.88
CA LYS A 487 -4.24 -8.22 -16.29
C LYS A 487 -5.69 -8.06 -16.74
N ALA A 488 -6.46 -7.26 -16.02
CA ALA A 488 -7.89 -7.08 -16.24
C ALA A 488 -8.29 -5.62 -15.94
N PRO A 489 -7.83 -4.64 -16.73
CA PRO A 489 -8.16 -3.24 -16.52
C PRO A 489 -9.64 -2.98 -16.80
N VAL A 490 -10.27 -2.20 -15.92
CA VAL A 490 -11.61 -1.63 -16.13
C VAL A 490 -11.46 -0.26 -16.78
N GLU A 491 -11.82 -0.16 -18.06
CA GLU A 491 -11.50 0.99 -18.91
C GLU A 491 -12.11 2.32 -18.46
N LYS A 492 -13.37 2.33 -18.01
CA LYS A 492 -14.02 3.55 -17.50
C LYS A 492 -15.18 3.23 -16.56
N VAL A 493 -15.23 3.93 -15.43
CA VAL A 493 -16.38 4.03 -14.51
C VAL A 493 -16.74 5.52 -14.42
N ALA A 494 -18.02 5.89 -14.21
CA ALA A 494 -18.42 7.31 -14.31
C ALA A 494 -17.75 8.21 -13.26
N SER A 495 -17.34 7.65 -12.12
CA SER A 495 -16.56 8.31 -11.07
C SER A 495 -15.09 8.60 -11.42
N ASP A 496 -14.59 8.14 -12.57
CA ASP A 496 -13.21 8.38 -12.97
C ASP A 496 -12.99 9.86 -13.31
N VAL A 497 -12.05 10.49 -12.61
CA VAL A 497 -11.52 11.81 -13.01
C VAL A 497 -10.61 11.59 -14.22
N GLU A 498 -10.92 12.24 -15.33
CA GLU A 498 -10.09 12.16 -16.54
C GLU A 498 -8.69 12.71 -16.25
N GLU A 499 -7.67 11.87 -16.47
CA GLU A 499 -6.30 12.38 -16.55
C GLU A 499 -6.23 13.37 -17.71
N PRO A 500 -5.64 14.56 -17.53
CA PRO A 500 -5.44 15.47 -18.65
C PRO A 500 -4.65 14.72 -19.73
N GLU A 501 -5.16 14.69 -20.97
CA GLU A 501 -4.54 13.96 -22.08
C GLU A 501 -3.02 14.16 -22.08
N GLU A 502 -2.27 13.06 -21.91
CA GLU A 502 -0.84 13.07 -22.21
C GLU A 502 -0.70 13.56 -23.65
N LYS A 503 -0.14 14.77 -23.81
CA LYS A 503 0.26 15.24 -25.14
C LYS A 503 1.11 14.14 -25.76
N LYS A 504 0.72 13.71 -26.98
CA LYS A 504 1.46 12.73 -27.78
C LYS A 504 2.97 12.95 -27.62
N PRO A 505 3.75 11.90 -27.32
CA PRO A 505 5.18 12.06 -27.13
C PRO A 505 5.80 12.56 -28.45
N GLU A 506 6.28 13.79 -28.45
CA GLU A 506 7.48 14.11 -29.22
C GLU A 506 8.57 13.16 -28.70
N GLU A 507 9.33 12.53 -29.61
CA GLU A 507 10.35 11.49 -29.35
C GLU A 507 10.89 11.52 -27.90
N GLU A 508 10.61 10.49 -27.09
CA GLU A 508 10.95 10.45 -25.66
C GLU A 508 12.43 10.82 -25.41
N GLU A 509 12.66 12.06 -24.99
CA GLU A 509 13.93 12.53 -24.45
C GLU A 509 14.04 12.04 -22.99
N GLU A 510 14.80 10.97 -22.77
CA GLU A 510 15.05 10.43 -21.43
C GLU A 510 15.96 11.39 -20.64
N SER A 511 15.68 11.67 -19.37
CA SER A 511 16.51 12.60 -18.57
C SER A 511 17.32 11.86 -17.49
N ILE A 512 18.62 12.18 -17.39
CA ILE A 512 19.53 11.71 -16.36
C ILE A 512 19.70 12.83 -15.32
N ILE A 513 18.99 12.70 -14.20
CA ILE A 513 19.08 13.58 -13.03
C ILE A 513 20.19 13.04 -12.10
N GLY A 514 20.89 13.95 -11.40
CA GLY A 514 22.15 13.68 -10.69
C GLY A 514 22.14 12.44 -9.80
N GLY A 515 23.12 11.54 -10.04
CA GLY A 515 23.35 10.34 -9.24
C GLY A 515 22.75 9.04 -9.79
N ARG A 516 22.01 9.05 -10.92
CA ARG A 516 21.37 7.85 -11.47
C ARG A 516 22.29 7.00 -12.35
N ILE A 517 22.08 5.68 -12.25
CA ILE A 517 22.27 4.69 -13.32
C ILE A 517 20.96 4.69 -14.12
N LEU A 518 21.04 4.91 -15.42
CA LEU A 518 19.90 4.80 -16.33
C LEU A 518 20.13 3.60 -17.25
N ASN A 519 19.38 2.53 -17.03
CA ASN A 519 19.43 1.33 -17.84
C ASN A 519 18.26 1.33 -18.83
N THR A 520 18.58 1.30 -20.12
CA THR A 520 17.64 0.98 -21.18
C THR A 520 17.89 -0.46 -21.64
N LYS A 521 17.00 -1.02 -22.46
CA LYS A 521 17.21 -2.34 -23.07
C LYS A 521 18.51 -2.45 -23.90
N ALA A 522 19.08 -1.33 -24.35
CA ALA A 522 20.24 -1.30 -25.23
C ALA A 522 21.50 -0.69 -24.61
N PHE A 523 21.35 0.32 -23.75
CA PHE A 523 22.46 1.09 -23.17
C PHE A 523 22.27 1.32 -21.68
N SER A 524 23.38 1.33 -20.94
CA SER A 524 23.46 1.75 -19.55
C SER A 524 24.26 3.05 -19.46
N LEU A 525 23.72 4.07 -18.78
CA LEU A 525 24.38 5.35 -18.54
C LEU A 525 24.53 5.56 -17.05
N VAL A 526 25.77 5.64 -16.57
CA VAL A 526 26.10 5.87 -15.17
C VAL A 526 26.70 7.26 -15.03
N ARG A 527 26.04 8.14 -14.28
CA ARG A 527 26.57 9.49 -14.04
C ARG A 527 27.45 9.53 -12.78
N ASN A 528 28.67 10.04 -12.95
CA ASN A 528 29.58 10.44 -11.88
C ASN A 528 29.60 11.98 -11.72
N THR A 529 30.32 12.47 -10.72
CA THR A 529 30.42 13.91 -10.40
C THR A 529 30.85 14.77 -11.60
N SER A 530 31.79 14.30 -12.41
CA SER A 530 32.34 15.06 -13.55
C SER A 530 32.27 14.30 -14.88
N SER A 531 31.59 13.16 -14.93
CA SER A 531 31.57 12.33 -16.11
C SER A 531 30.35 11.42 -16.22
N ILE A 532 30.17 10.80 -17.39
CA ILE A 532 29.18 9.75 -17.63
C ILE A 532 29.86 8.56 -18.25
N THR A 533 29.59 7.38 -17.71
CA THR A 533 29.96 6.12 -18.32
C THR A 533 28.79 5.58 -19.14
N VAL A 534 28.98 5.39 -20.45
CA VAL A 534 28.00 4.78 -21.35
C VAL A 534 28.46 3.37 -21.69
N SER A 535 27.60 2.37 -21.55
CA SER A 535 27.89 0.96 -21.88
C SER A 535 26.80 0.37 -22.75
N SER A 536 27.15 -0.52 -23.67
CA SER A 536 26.18 -1.33 -24.43
C SER A 536 25.77 -2.55 -23.61
N ALA A 537 24.47 -2.85 -23.54
CA ALA A 537 23.95 -4.04 -22.85
C ALA A 537 24.32 -5.35 -23.58
N THR A 538 24.67 -5.26 -24.86
CA THR A 538 24.95 -6.41 -25.74
C THR A 538 26.40 -6.45 -26.24
N ASN A 539 27.29 -5.60 -25.70
CA ASN A 539 28.66 -5.41 -26.18
C ASN A 539 28.75 -5.10 -27.69
N THR A 540 27.71 -4.49 -28.25
CA THR A 540 27.68 -4.06 -29.66
C THR A 540 28.30 -2.68 -29.83
N PRO A 541 28.99 -2.39 -30.97
CA PRO A 541 29.53 -1.07 -31.25
C PRO A 541 28.48 0.05 -31.22
N PHE A 542 28.86 1.21 -30.68
CA PHE A 542 27.98 2.37 -30.56
C PHE A 542 28.78 3.68 -30.64
N ALA A 543 28.11 4.75 -31.03
CA ALA A 543 28.62 6.11 -31.00
C ALA A 543 27.90 6.92 -29.92
N VAL A 544 28.62 7.87 -29.31
CA VAL A 544 28.08 8.85 -28.38
C VAL A 544 28.42 10.25 -28.85
N GLN A 545 27.39 11.08 -28.97
CA GLN A 545 27.51 12.50 -29.29
C GLN A 545 26.98 13.33 -28.13
N VAL A 546 27.76 14.29 -27.65
CA VAL A 546 27.36 15.26 -26.62
C VAL A 546 27.09 16.58 -27.30
N PHE A 547 25.91 17.14 -27.10
CA PHE A 547 25.49 18.43 -27.61
C PHE A 547 25.36 19.44 -26.48
N GLY A 548 25.78 20.68 -26.78
CA GLY A 548 25.42 21.84 -25.98
C GLY A 548 23.96 22.24 -26.17
N ILE A 549 23.43 23.11 -25.31
CA ILE A 549 22.05 23.65 -25.42
C ILE A 549 21.76 24.38 -26.73
N ASN A 550 22.79 24.77 -27.48
CA ASN A 550 22.67 25.41 -28.79
C ASN A 550 22.56 24.38 -29.95
N GLY A 551 22.47 23.08 -29.63
CA GLY A 551 22.36 22.00 -30.61
C GLY A 551 23.66 21.67 -31.35
N LYS A 552 24.80 22.26 -30.97
CA LYS A 552 26.11 21.93 -31.55
C LYS A 552 26.74 20.75 -30.81
N ILE A 553 27.35 19.85 -31.58
CA ILE A 553 28.16 18.76 -31.05
C ILE A 553 29.40 19.37 -30.37
N GLU A 554 29.58 19.05 -29.10
CA GLU A 554 30.73 19.42 -28.28
C GLU A 554 31.73 18.27 -28.16
N GLN A 555 31.25 17.02 -28.12
CA GLN A 555 32.08 15.81 -28.09
C GLN A 555 31.45 14.70 -28.92
N GLU A 556 32.27 13.87 -29.54
CA GLU A 556 31.84 12.68 -30.26
C GLU A 556 32.85 11.56 -30.04
N MET A 557 32.36 10.36 -29.73
CA MET A 557 33.17 9.18 -29.48
C MET A 557 32.51 7.94 -30.07
N ILE A 558 33.33 6.98 -30.49
CA ILE A 558 32.88 5.69 -31.00
C ILE A 558 33.50 4.59 -30.14
N SER A 559 32.70 3.58 -29.83
CA SER A 559 33.11 2.38 -29.11
C SER A 559 32.88 1.13 -29.95
N ASP A 560 33.82 0.20 -29.89
CA ASP A 560 33.70 -1.14 -30.47
C ASP A 560 32.91 -2.11 -29.56
N GLY A 561 32.13 -1.58 -28.60
CA GLY A 561 31.29 -2.35 -27.69
C GLY A 561 31.70 -2.28 -26.22
N HIS A 562 32.82 -1.60 -25.91
CA HIS A 562 33.27 -1.33 -24.55
C HIS A 562 32.60 -0.08 -23.94
N SER A 563 32.65 0.04 -22.62
CA SER A 563 32.16 1.24 -21.94
C SER A 563 33.00 2.48 -22.29
N LEU A 564 32.33 3.61 -22.57
CA LEU A 564 32.96 4.92 -22.78
C LEU A 564 32.76 5.80 -21.57
N ASN A 565 33.78 6.52 -21.13
CA ASN A 565 33.68 7.53 -20.07
C ASN A 565 33.81 8.94 -20.66
N ILE A 566 32.81 9.77 -20.42
CA ILE A 566 32.57 11.06 -21.08
C ILE A 566 32.64 12.16 -20.04
N GLY A 567 33.62 13.05 -20.15
CA GLY A 567 33.73 14.19 -19.24
C GLY A 567 32.63 15.23 -19.47
N ILE A 568 31.97 15.68 -18.41
CA ILE A 568 30.99 16.78 -18.45
C ILE A 568 31.52 17.90 -17.54
N GLN A 569 32.35 18.78 -18.13
CA GLN A 569 33.09 19.80 -17.39
C GLN A 569 32.34 21.14 -17.22
N ASN A 570 31.23 21.34 -17.93
CA ASN A 570 30.55 22.63 -18.01
C ASN A 570 29.19 22.63 -17.29
N LYS A 571 28.90 23.71 -16.55
CA LYS A 571 27.59 24.02 -15.96
C LYS A 571 26.48 24.05 -17.02
N GLY A 572 25.35 23.40 -16.75
CA GLY A 572 24.14 23.48 -17.56
C GLY A 572 23.77 22.19 -18.30
N LEU A 573 22.57 22.18 -18.90
CA LEU A 573 22.00 21.02 -19.59
C LEU A 573 22.84 20.61 -20.81
N LYS A 574 23.13 19.32 -20.94
CA LYS A 574 23.74 18.67 -22.09
C LYS A 574 22.77 17.65 -22.66
N ILE A 575 22.82 17.45 -23.96
CA ILE A 575 22.08 16.39 -24.63
C ILE A 575 23.09 15.34 -25.07
N ILE A 576 22.87 14.08 -24.75
CA ILE A 576 23.74 12.96 -25.09
C ILE A 576 22.96 12.02 -25.98
N LYS A 577 23.40 11.88 -27.22
CA LYS A 577 22.83 10.92 -28.16
C LYS A 577 23.73 9.70 -28.22
N VAL A 578 23.16 8.53 -27.97
CA VAL A 578 23.84 7.24 -28.08
C VAL A 578 23.19 6.47 -29.21
N SER A 579 23.97 6.04 -30.19
CA SER A 579 23.48 5.37 -31.39
C SER A 579 24.31 4.13 -31.70
N SER A 580 23.66 2.98 -31.86
CA SER A 580 24.24 1.79 -32.50
C SER A 580 23.60 1.61 -33.89
N LYS A 581 23.90 0.50 -34.56
CA LYS A 581 23.36 0.19 -35.90
C LYS A 581 21.83 0.20 -35.94
N ASP A 582 21.18 -0.29 -34.88
CA ASP A 582 19.74 -0.60 -34.88
C ASP A 582 18.92 0.30 -33.94
N ILE A 583 19.57 1.10 -33.08
CA ILE A 583 18.87 1.94 -32.10
C ILE A 583 19.62 3.23 -31.81
N THR A 584 18.86 4.31 -31.62
CA THR A 584 19.37 5.60 -31.15
C THR A 584 18.54 6.07 -29.96
N LYS A 585 19.20 6.55 -28.91
CA LYS A 585 18.60 7.11 -27.70
C LYS A 585 19.21 8.47 -27.39
N THR A 586 18.39 9.37 -26.87
CA THR A 586 18.78 10.74 -26.52
C THR A 586 18.53 10.97 -25.04
N PHE A 587 19.54 11.48 -24.35
CA PHE A 587 19.56 11.69 -22.91
C PHE A 587 19.80 13.16 -22.56
N LYS A 588 19.06 13.71 -21.62
CA LYS A 588 19.29 15.05 -21.06
C LYS A 588 20.08 14.95 -19.76
N VAL A 589 21.23 15.61 -19.66
CA VAL A 589 22.09 15.55 -18.48
C VAL A 589 22.48 16.94 -18.00
N ASN A 590 22.16 17.28 -16.75
CA ASN A 590 22.59 18.54 -16.16
C ASN A 590 24.05 18.48 -15.71
N GLY A 591 24.95 19.25 -16.32
CA GLY A 591 26.30 19.49 -15.80
C GLY A 591 26.27 20.25 -14.47
N ILE A 592 27.20 19.95 -13.56
CA ILE A 592 27.31 20.57 -12.21
C ILE A 592 27.70 22.04 -12.31
#